data_AF-A0A6N7ZP35-F1
#
_entry.id   AF-A0A6N7ZP35-F1
#
_cell.length_a   1.000
_cell.length_b   1.000
_cell.length_c   1.000
_cell.angle_alpha   90.00
_cell.angle_beta   90.00
_cell.angle_gamma   90.00
#
_symmetry.space_group_name_H-M   'P 1'
#
loop_
_entity.id
_entity.type
_entity.pdbx_description
1 polymer ?
#
loop_
_entity_poly.entity_id
_entity_poly.type
_entity_poly.pdbx_seq_one_letter_code
_entity_poly.pdbx_strand_id
1 'polypeptide(L)'
;RGYLGRSGLTSERFVADPFSGVSGSRLYRTGDLARWRADGTLEYLGRMDGQIKIRGMRVELGEIEAALSGLEGIGQAAVTARKGADGSSAQTQLVAYVVPEGFDDAGLASILGIAPGALTSEDRQGAHQLSLEAFVDLGEVRSTLKQLLPEHMVPSSFVGLSRLPLTPSGKTDRKALPDVDGAVVQAVYEAP
;
A
#
# COMPACT_ATOMS: atom_id res chain seq x y z
N ARG A 1 -8.86 30.63 1.83
CA ARG A 1 -9.36 29.43 2.56
C ARG A 1 -9.17 28.20 1.67
N GLY A 2 -8.38 27.25 2.13
CA GLY A 2 -7.86 26.09 1.39
C GLY A 2 -6.61 25.55 2.11
N TYR A 3 -5.87 24.64 1.48
CA TYR A 3 -4.59 24.17 2.01
C TYR A 3 -3.52 25.26 1.88
N LEU A 4 -2.77 25.52 2.95
CA LEU A 4 -1.77 26.58 3.00
C LEU A 4 -0.65 26.32 1.96
N GLY A 5 -0.44 27.27 1.06
CA GLY A 5 0.60 27.18 0.01
C GLY A 5 0.37 26.11 -1.07
N ARG A 6 -0.77 25.40 -1.07
CA ARG A 6 -1.04 24.28 -1.98
C ARG A 6 -2.30 24.55 -2.82
N SER A 7 -2.17 25.40 -3.84
CA SER A 7 -3.28 25.81 -4.72
C SER A 7 -3.83 24.66 -5.58
N GLY A 8 -2.96 23.77 -6.07
CA GLY A 8 -3.36 22.57 -6.83
C GLY A 8 -4.27 21.66 -6.00
N LEU A 9 -3.79 21.25 -4.82
CA LEU A 9 -4.57 20.40 -3.90
C LEU A 9 -5.87 21.08 -3.43
N THR A 10 -5.82 22.40 -3.22
CA THR A 10 -7.03 23.17 -2.88
C THR A 10 -8.07 23.10 -3.99
N SER A 11 -7.66 23.24 -5.25
CA SER A 11 -8.58 23.21 -6.39
C SER A 11 -9.13 21.80 -6.63
N GLU A 12 -8.34 20.76 -6.35
CA GLU A 12 -8.77 19.37 -6.46
C GLU A 12 -9.81 18.99 -5.39
N ARG A 13 -9.63 19.47 -4.15
CA ARG A 13 -10.50 19.12 -3.01
C ARG A 13 -11.67 20.08 -2.80
N PHE A 14 -11.54 21.36 -3.16
CA PHE A 14 -12.61 22.35 -3.07
C PHE A 14 -13.15 22.69 -4.46
N VAL A 15 -14.14 21.93 -4.89
CA VAL A 15 -14.74 22.00 -6.24
C VAL A 15 -15.93 22.97 -6.26
N ALA A 16 -16.38 23.37 -7.44
CA ALA A 16 -17.59 24.20 -7.58
C ALA A 16 -18.83 23.47 -7.02
N ASP A 17 -19.71 24.21 -6.36
CA ASP A 17 -20.99 23.69 -5.84
C ASP A 17 -22.13 23.97 -6.85
N PRO A 18 -22.60 22.96 -7.61
CA PRO A 18 -23.71 23.13 -8.54
C PRO A 18 -25.08 23.13 -7.84
N PHE A 19 -25.16 22.85 -6.53
CA PHE A 19 -26.42 22.63 -5.82
C PHE A 19 -26.84 23.82 -4.95
N SER A 20 -25.92 24.68 -4.51
CA SER A 20 -26.24 25.78 -3.58
C SER A 20 -27.00 26.95 -4.21
N GLY A 21 -27.01 27.07 -5.54
CA GLY A 21 -27.57 28.24 -6.26
C GLY A 21 -26.81 29.56 -6.03
N VAL A 22 -25.75 29.56 -5.22
CA VAL A 22 -24.96 30.74 -4.88
C VAL A 22 -23.68 30.75 -5.73
N SER A 23 -23.50 31.81 -6.50
CA SER A 23 -22.31 31.98 -7.35
C SER A 23 -21.03 31.99 -6.51
N GLY A 24 -20.05 31.17 -6.90
CA GLY A 24 -18.78 31.03 -6.20
C GLY A 24 -18.79 30.09 -4.98
N SER A 25 -19.91 29.44 -4.67
CA SER A 25 -19.95 28.37 -3.67
C SER A 25 -19.11 27.17 -4.07
N ARG A 26 -18.59 26.47 -3.05
CA ARG A 26 -17.71 25.31 -3.22
C ARG A 26 -18.11 24.16 -2.31
N LEU A 27 -17.96 22.94 -2.82
CA LEU A 27 -18.06 21.69 -2.05
C LEU A 27 -16.67 21.17 -1.71
N TYR A 28 -16.56 20.47 -0.58
CA TYR A 28 -15.33 19.77 -0.21
C TYR A 28 -15.43 18.27 -0.50
N ARG A 29 -14.50 17.74 -1.29
CA ARG A 29 -14.40 16.32 -1.62
C ARG A 29 -13.77 15.55 -0.47
N THR A 30 -14.61 15.01 0.40
CA THR A 30 -14.18 14.28 1.61
C THR A 30 -13.36 13.03 1.29
N GLY A 31 -13.63 12.37 0.15
CA GLY A 31 -13.05 11.07 -0.20
C GLY A 31 -13.76 9.88 0.47
N ASP A 32 -14.78 10.13 1.27
CA ASP A 32 -15.60 9.10 1.91
C ASP A 32 -16.66 8.56 0.95
N LEU A 33 -16.83 7.24 0.94
CA LEU A 33 -17.95 6.56 0.28
C LEU A 33 -19.07 6.36 1.30
N ALA A 34 -20.27 6.81 0.95
CA ALA A 34 -21.45 6.64 1.78
C ALA A 34 -22.69 6.40 0.91
N ARG A 35 -23.74 5.86 1.49
CA ARG A 35 -25.06 5.75 0.86
C ARG A 35 -26.16 6.27 1.78
N TRP A 36 -27.23 6.78 1.19
CA TRP A 36 -28.44 7.10 1.93
C TRP A 36 -29.22 5.82 2.25
N ARG A 37 -29.72 5.71 3.48
CA ARG A 37 -30.71 4.71 3.87
C ARG A 37 -32.13 5.23 3.67
N ALA A 38 -33.09 4.31 3.66
CA ALA A 38 -34.50 4.63 3.47
C ALA A 38 -35.08 5.55 4.57
N ASP A 39 -34.48 5.55 5.75
CA ASP A 39 -34.82 6.42 6.88
C ASP A 39 -34.20 7.83 6.80
N GLY A 40 -33.48 8.14 5.71
CA GLY A 40 -32.81 9.42 5.52
C GLY A 40 -31.47 9.57 6.25
N THR A 41 -30.96 8.50 6.87
CA THR A 41 -29.61 8.51 7.46
C THR A 41 -28.52 8.19 6.43
N LEU A 42 -27.30 8.71 6.66
CA LEU A 42 -26.12 8.39 5.85
C LEU A 42 -25.37 7.19 6.47
N GLU A 43 -25.23 6.12 5.70
CA GLU A 43 -24.39 4.98 6.03
C GLU A 43 -22.99 5.16 5.42
N TYR A 44 -21.98 5.18 6.28
CA TYR A 44 -20.58 5.21 5.85
C TYR A 44 -20.12 3.82 5.38
N LEU A 45 -19.55 3.76 4.17
CA LEU A 45 -19.13 2.52 3.50
C LEU A 45 -17.60 2.37 3.38
N GLY A 46 -16.83 3.43 3.68
CA GLY A 46 -15.37 3.41 3.62
C GLY A 46 -14.80 4.66 2.95
N ARG A 47 -13.52 4.61 2.57
CA ARG A 47 -12.84 5.67 1.82
C ARG A 47 -12.49 5.22 0.42
N MET A 48 -12.60 6.13 -0.54
CA MET A 48 -12.15 5.91 -1.91
C MET A 48 -10.63 6.11 -2.08
N ASP A 49 -9.99 6.88 -1.19
CA ASP A 49 -8.59 7.33 -1.33
C ASP A 49 -7.58 6.56 -0.45
N GLY A 50 -7.85 5.29 -0.09
CA GLY A 50 -6.86 4.40 0.55
C GLY A 50 -6.44 4.78 1.98
N GLN A 51 -7.03 5.84 2.52
CA GLN A 51 -6.73 6.36 3.83
C GLN A 51 -7.33 5.55 4.97
N ILE A 52 -6.57 5.41 6.05
CA ILE A 52 -6.95 4.65 7.24
C ILE A 52 -6.68 5.42 8.54
N LYS A 53 -7.26 4.92 9.64
CA LYS A 53 -6.94 5.37 11.00
C LYS A 53 -6.22 4.26 11.76
N ILE A 54 -5.02 4.55 12.25
CA ILE A 54 -4.23 3.66 13.11
C ILE A 54 -4.03 4.37 14.44
N ARG A 55 -4.49 3.77 15.55
CA ARG A 55 -4.34 4.33 16.90
C ARG A 55 -4.79 5.80 17.01
N GLY A 56 -5.89 6.14 16.33
CA GLY A 56 -6.45 7.51 16.29
C GLY A 56 -5.77 8.48 15.32
N MET A 57 -4.64 8.10 14.72
CA MET A 57 -3.90 8.90 13.75
C MET A 57 -4.35 8.61 12.32
N ARG A 58 -4.39 9.66 11.49
CA ARG A 58 -4.77 9.59 10.08
C ARG A 58 -3.52 9.23 9.27
N VAL A 59 -3.56 8.09 8.58
CA VAL A 59 -2.44 7.57 7.78
C VAL A 59 -2.87 7.52 6.32
N GLU A 60 -2.06 8.12 5.45
CA GLU A 60 -2.20 8.07 3.99
C GLU A 60 -1.32 6.94 3.45
N LEU A 61 -1.89 5.81 3.05
CA LEU A 61 -1.10 4.67 2.57
C LEU A 61 -0.27 5.02 1.33
N GLY A 62 -0.81 5.85 0.45
CA GLY A 62 -0.11 6.31 -0.75
C GLY A 62 1.16 7.13 -0.46
N GLU A 63 1.25 7.79 0.71
CA GLU A 63 2.48 8.48 1.12
C GLU A 63 3.59 7.50 1.47
N ILE A 64 3.23 6.39 2.13
CA ILE A 64 4.16 5.32 2.47
C ILE A 64 4.60 4.59 1.19
N GLU A 65 3.66 4.29 0.28
CA GLU A 65 3.92 3.66 -1.02
C GLU A 65 4.88 4.52 -1.88
N ALA A 66 4.68 5.84 -1.90
CA ALA A 66 5.55 6.78 -2.62
C ALA A 66 6.94 6.86 -1.98
N ALA A 67 7.04 6.89 -0.65
CA ALA A 67 8.32 6.88 0.05
C ALA A 67 9.10 5.59 -0.24
N LEU A 68 8.45 4.43 -0.21
CA LEU A 68 9.04 3.14 -0.53
C LEU A 68 9.55 3.07 -1.97
N SER A 69 8.73 3.49 -2.93
CA SER A 69 9.09 3.45 -4.37
C SER A 69 10.16 4.47 -4.75
N GLY A 70 10.51 5.39 -3.84
CA GLY A 70 11.63 6.33 -4.01
C GLY A 70 12.97 5.82 -3.47
N LEU A 71 12.99 4.65 -2.82
CA LEU A 71 14.22 4.03 -2.32
C LEU A 71 14.90 3.22 -3.41
N GLU A 72 16.23 3.18 -3.38
CA GLU A 72 17.03 2.39 -4.30
C GLU A 72 16.69 0.89 -4.17
N GLY A 73 16.58 0.21 -5.31
CA GLY A 73 16.28 -1.22 -5.36
C GLY A 73 14.80 -1.58 -5.17
N ILE A 74 13.89 -0.63 -4.95
CA ILE A 74 12.44 -0.89 -4.89
C ILE A 74 11.76 -0.32 -6.16
N GLY A 75 11.27 -1.21 -7.02
CA GLY A 75 10.58 -0.82 -8.24
C GLY A 75 9.09 -0.48 -8.03
N GLN A 76 8.39 -1.24 -7.19
CA GLN A 76 6.99 -0.97 -6.85
C GLN A 76 6.69 -1.29 -5.38
N ALA A 77 5.73 -0.59 -4.80
CA ALA A 77 5.25 -0.87 -3.46
C ALA A 77 3.72 -0.72 -3.32
N ALA A 78 3.12 -1.54 -2.47
CA ALA A 78 1.76 -1.41 -2.00
C ALA A 78 1.73 -1.57 -0.48
N VAL A 79 0.88 -0.81 0.21
CA VAL A 79 0.76 -0.91 1.67
C VAL A 79 -0.68 -1.25 2.03
N THR A 80 -0.84 -2.15 3.00
CA THR A 80 -2.12 -2.48 3.60
C THR A 80 -2.06 -2.33 5.12
N ALA A 81 -3.24 -2.24 5.72
CA ALA A 81 -3.39 -2.29 7.17
C ALA A 81 -4.07 -3.58 7.58
N ARG A 82 -3.35 -4.38 8.36
CA ARG A 82 -3.88 -5.61 8.95
C ARG A 82 -4.40 -5.30 10.34
N LYS A 83 -5.68 -5.57 10.58
CA LYS A 83 -6.26 -5.47 11.93
C LYS A 83 -5.78 -6.64 12.78
N GLY A 84 -5.64 -6.43 14.10
CA GLY A 84 -5.36 -7.52 15.03
C GLY A 84 -6.57 -8.48 15.15
N ALA A 85 -6.39 -9.57 15.89
CA ALA A 85 -7.43 -10.60 16.08
C ALA A 85 -8.75 -10.06 16.65
N ASP A 86 -8.70 -8.94 17.38
CA ASP A 86 -9.86 -8.24 17.94
C ASP A 86 -10.54 -7.26 16.96
N GLY A 87 -10.02 -7.13 15.73
CA GLY A 87 -10.53 -6.22 14.71
C GLY A 87 -10.28 -4.73 15.02
N SER A 88 -9.54 -4.40 16.08
CA SER A 88 -9.38 -3.04 16.55
C SER A 88 -8.31 -2.25 15.78
N SER A 89 -8.52 -0.93 15.67
CA SER A 89 -7.51 0.00 15.14
C SER A 89 -6.27 0.13 16.04
N ALA A 90 -6.34 -0.31 17.30
CA ALA A 90 -5.24 -0.24 18.24
C ALA A 90 -4.15 -1.28 17.90
N GLN A 91 -4.58 -2.48 17.50
CA GLN A 91 -3.71 -3.58 17.09
C GLN A 91 -3.46 -3.60 15.58
N THR A 92 -3.87 -2.56 14.86
CA THR A 92 -3.62 -2.48 13.42
C THR A 92 -2.14 -2.31 13.13
N GLN A 93 -1.62 -3.14 12.21
CA GLN A 93 -0.24 -3.15 11.75
C GLN A 93 -0.20 -2.78 10.26
N LEU A 94 0.82 -2.02 9.88
CA LEU A 94 1.10 -1.71 8.48
C LEU A 94 1.99 -2.80 7.89
N VAL A 95 1.56 -3.36 6.76
CA VAL A 95 2.30 -4.34 5.98
C VAL A 95 2.63 -3.73 4.63
N ALA A 96 3.92 -3.68 4.30
CA ALA A 96 4.41 -3.25 3.00
C ALA A 96 4.69 -4.46 2.11
N TYR A 97 4.16 -4.44 0.90
CA TYR A 97 4.47 -5.37 -0.17
C TYR A 97 5.37 -4.65 -1.15
N VAL A 98 6.58 -5.13 -1.33
CA VAL A 98 7.61 -4.50 -2.16
C VAL A 98 7.95 -5.43 -3.32
N VAL A 99 8.15 -4.84 -4.50
CA VAL A 99 8.70 -5.51 -5.67
C VAL A 99 10.08 -4.93 -5.88
N PRO A 100 11.15 -5.63 -5.45
CA PRO A 100 12.50 -5.17 -5.71
C PRO A 100 12.80 -5.13 -7.21
N GLU A 101 13.70 -4.24 -7.59
CA GLU A 101 14.21 -4.22 -8.96
C GLU A 101 14.95 -5.53 -9.27
N GLY A 102 14.67 -6.11 -10.44
CA GLY A 102 15.24 -7.40 -10.84
C GLY A 102 14.72 -8.60 -10.03
N PHE A 103 13.68 -8.44 -9.21
CA PHE A 103 13.04 -9.57 -8.51
C PHE A 103 12.06 -10.32 -9.44
N ASP A 104 12.59 -10.81 -10.56
CA ASP A 104 11.90 -11.68 -11.51
C ASP A 104 12.62 -13.04 -11.60
N ASP A 105 12.05 -13.97 -12.38
CA ASP A 105 12.61 -15.31 -12.57
C ASP A 105 14.08 -15.27 -13.04
N ALA A 106 14.46 -14.25 -13.82
CA ALA A 106 15.81 -14.11 -14.35
C ALA A 106 16.80 -13.61 -13.28
N GLY A 107 16.39 -12.63 -12.47
CA GLY A 107 17.20 -12.16 -11.35
C GLY A 107 17.33 -13.20 -10.25
N LEU A 108 16.26 -13.92 -9.93
CA LEU A 108 16.30 -15.05 -9.01
C LEU A 108 17.21 -16.16 -9.52
N ALA A 109 17.10 -16.55 -10.79
CA ALA A 109 17.98 -17.56 -11.39
C ALA A 109 19.45 -17.12 -11.34
N SER A 110 19.73 -15.83 -11.57
CA SER A 110 21.08 -15.26 -11.52
C SER A 110 21.67 -15.31 -10.11
N ILE A 111 20.90 -14.94 -9.08
CA ILE A 111 21.36 -14.99 -7.67
C ILE A 111 21.58 -16.43 -7.21
N LEU A 112 20.70 -17.35 -7.62
CA LEU A 112 20.79 -18.76 -7.24
C LEU A 112 21.81 -19.56 -8.06
N GLY A 113 22.41 -18.94 -9.08
CA GLY A 113 23.41 -19.59 -9.94
C GLY A 113 22.83 -20.71 -10.79
N ILE A 114 21.55 -20.63 -11.15
CA ILE A 114 20.83 -21.63 -11.96
C ILE A 114 20.48 -21.06 -13.35
N ALA A 115 20.27 -21.95 -14.32
CA ALA A 115 19.92 -21.52 -15.67
C ALA A 115 18.53 -20.85 -15.71
N PRO A 116 18.34 -19.78 -16.51
CA PRO A 116 17.02 -19.17 -16.70
C PRO A 116 15.99 -20.21 -17.18
N GLY A 117 14.85 -20.28 -16.49
CA GLY A 117 13.80 -21.26 -16.79
C GLY A 117 13.98 -22.64 -16.14
N ALA A 118 15.03 -22.86 -15.36
CA ALA A 118 15.23 -24.08 -14.56
C ALA A 118 14.49 -24.06 -13.21
N LEU A 119 13.87 -22.93 -12.84
CA LEU A 119 13.04 -22.81 -11.64
C LEU A 119 11.77 -23.67 -11.81
N THR A 120 11.75 -24.83 -11.16
CA THR A 120 10.54 -25.65 -11.04
C THR A 120 9.52 -24.94 -10.14
N SER A 121 8.24 -25.35 -10.15
CA SER A 121 7.24 -24.76 -9.26
C SER A 121 7.58 -24.93 -7.76
N GLU A 122 8.32 -25.98 -7.40
CA GLU A 122 8.84 -26.17 -6.03
C GLU A 122 10.06 -25.29 -5.76
N ASP A 123 10.95 -25.12 -6.73
CA ASP A 123 12.04 -24.14 -6.64
C ASP A 123 11.49 -22.71 -6.61
N ARG A 124 10.36 -22.39 -7.25
CA ARG A 124 9.68 -21.11 -7.11
C ARG A 124 9.22 -20.89 -5.67
N GLN A 125 8.67 -21.90 -5.01
CA GLN A 125 8.26 -21.74 -3.61
C GLN A 125 9.47 -21.60 -2.67
N GLY A 126 10.60 -22.28 -2.94
CA GLY A 126 11.83 -22.24 -2.13
C GLY A 126 12.80 -21.08 -2.43
N ALA A 127 12.97 -20.70 -3.69
CA ALA A 127 13.78 -19.57 -4.19
C ALA A 127 13.22 -18.22 -3.77
N HIS A 128 11.90 -18.10 -3.66
CA HIS A 128 11.28 -16.88 -3.18
C HIS A 128 11.30 -16.75 -1.64
N GLN A 129 11.60 -17.86 -0.93
CA GLN A 129 11.98 -17.85 0.49
C GLN A 129 13.45 -17.39 0.68
N LEU A 130 14.30 -17.44 -0.36
CA LEU A 130 15.64 -16.84 -0.39
C LEU A 130 15.53 -15.31 -0.51
N SER A 131 15.15 -14.77 0.65
CA SER A 131 15.40 -13.45 1.20
C SER A 131 15.17 -12.28 0.27
N LEU A 132 14.06 -11.55 0.49
CA LEU A 132 13.95 -10.13 0.14
C LEU A 132 15.22 -9.34 0.52
N GLU A 133 15.89 -9.75 1.61
CA GLU A 133 17.17 -9.21 2.09
C GLU A 133 18.34 -9.39 1.11
N ALA A 134 18.27 -10.33 0.15
CA ALA A 134 19.28 -10.51 -0.89
C ALA A 134 19.17 -9.44 -1.99
N PHE A 135 18.00 -8.81 -2.13
CA PHE A 135 17.74 -7.78 -3.13
C PHE A 135 17.62 -6.38 -2.51
N VAL A 136 17.20 -6.29 -1.25
CA VAL A 136 16.92 -5.03 -0.56
C VAL A 136 17.32 -5.12 0.91
N ASP A 137 18.18 -4.22 1.38
CA ASP A 137 18.48 -4.09 2.80
C ASP A 137 17.26 -3.50 3.55
N LEU A 138 16.48 -4.37 4.21
CA LEU A 138 15.30 -3.95 4.97
C LEU A 138 15.64 -3.11 6.20
N GLY A 139 16.84 -3.26 6.76
CA GLY A 139 17.33 -2.44 7.85
C GLY A 139 17.52 -1.00 7.39
N GLU A 140 18.17 -0.83 6.24
CA GLU A 140 18.34 0.47 5.58
C GLU A 140 17.00 1.08 5.16
N VAL A 141 16.12 0.30 4.50
CA VAL A 141 14.76 0.75 4.13
C VAL A 141 14.02 1.29 5.34
N ARG A 142 13.97 0.52 6.43
CA ARG A 142 13.27 0.95 7.65
C ARG A 142 13.92 2.18 8.28
N SER A 143 15.25 2.28 8.26
CA SER A 143 15.98 3.44 8.75
C SER A 143 15.62 4.70 7.95
N THR A 144 15.63 4.60 6.62
CA THR A 144 15.30 5.71 5.72
C THR A 144 13.85 6.15 5.85
N LEU A 145 12.90 5.20 5.93
CA LEU A 145 11.49 5.53 6.17
C LEU A 145 11.28 6.28 7.49
N LYS A 146 12.02 5.94 8.56
CA LYS A 146 11.95 6.67 9.84
C LYS A 146 12.45 8.11 9.75
N GLN A 147 13.30 8.43 8.78
CA GLN A 147 13.76 9.80 8.54
C GLN A 147 12.74 10.61 7.72
N LEU A 148 11.99 9.94 6.83
CA LEU A 148 11.02 10.58 5.93
C LEU A 148 9.61 10.67 6.51
N LEU A 149 9.22 9.69 7.33
CA LEU A 149 7.86 9.49 7.78
C LEU A 149 7.78 9.47 9.32
N PRO A 150 6.66 9.92 9.91
CA PRO A 150 6.36 9.68 11.31
C PRO A 150 6.39 8.18 11.66
N GLU A 151 6.82 7.84 12.88
CA GLU A 151 7.02 6.43 13.30
C GLU A 151 5.77 5.53 13.10
N HIS A 152 4.57 6.08 13.29
CA HIS A 152 3.32 5.34 13.13
C HIS A 152 2.94 5.04 11.67
N MET A 153 3.62 5.66 10.71
CA MET A 153 3.49 5.39 9.27
C MET A 153 4.54 4.42 8.75
N VAL A 154 5.53 4.04 9.57
CA VAL A 154 6.57 3.09 9.18
C VAL A 154 6.01 1.66 9.26
N PRO A 155 6.02 0.88 8.15
CA PRO A 155 5.56 -0.51 8.15
C PRO A 155 6.30 -1.37 9.18
N SER A 156 5.56 -2.24 9.86
CA SER A 156 6.14 -3.19 10.82
C SER A 156 6.54 -4.52 10.16
N SER A 157 6.10 -4.77 8.93
CA SER A 157 6.38 -5.99 8.19
C SER A 157 6.52 -5.69 6.70
N PHE A 158 7.42 -6.41 6.05
CA PHE A 158 7.73 -6.29 4.63
C PHE A 158 7.57 -7.65 3.95
N VAL A 159 6.98 -7.66 2.77
CA VAL A 159 6.73 -8.87 1.96
C VAL A 159 7.27 -8.62 0.57
N GLY A 160 8.19 -9.47 0.10
CA GLY A 160 8.72 -9.40 -1.25
C GLY A 160 7.78 -10.07 -2.24
N LEU A 161 7.48 -9.41 -3.35
CA LEU A 161 6.67 -9.94 -4.44
C LEU A 161 7.42 -9.80 -5.76
N SER A 162 7.27 -10.77 -6.67
CA SER A 162 7.77 -10.64 -8.05
C SER A 162 7.00 -9.60 -8.86
N ARG A 163 5.73 -9.39 -8.53
CA ARG A 163 4.89 -8.34 -9.11
C ARG A 163 3.72 -8.01 -8.20
N LEU A 164 3.19 -6.79 -8.30
CA LEU A 164 1.93 -6.46 -7.66
C LEU A 164 0.74 -7.09 -8.42
N PRO A 165 -0.24 -7.66 -7.72
CA PRO A 165 -1.50 -8.05 -8.36
C PRO A 165 -2.23 -6.80 -8.84
N LEU A 166 -2.71 -6.81 -10.08
CA LEU A 166 -3.42 -5.69 -10.70
C LEU A 166 -4.86 -6.10 -11.02
N THR A 167 -5.79 -5.17 -10.78
CA THR A 167 -7.15 -5.22 -11.31
C THR A 167 -7.13 -5.09 -12.84
N PRO A 168 -8.22 -5.44 -13.56
CA PRO A 168 -8.33 -5.21 -15.01
C PRO A 168 -8.13 -3.74 -15.42
N SER A 169 -8.32 -2.80 -14.49
CA SER A 169 -8.09 -1.37 -14.70
C SER A 169 -6.62 -0.93 -14.57
N GLY A 170 -5.71 -1.86 -14.29
CA GLY A 170 -4.28 -1.60 -14.07
C GLY A 170 -3.92 -1.06 -12.68
N LYS A 171 -4.91 -0.91 -11.77
CA LYS A 171 -4.67 -0.52 -10.37
C LYS A 171 -4.32 -1.73 -9.53
N THR A 172 -3.51 -1.58 -8.48
CA THR A 172 -3.20 -2.64 -7.52
C THR A 172 -4.48 -3.25 -6.91
N ASP A 173 -4.62 -4.56 -7.03
CA ASP A 173 -5.68 -5.33 -6.40
C ASP A 173 -5.27 -5.75 -4.98
N ARG A 174 -5.58 -4.88 -4.01
CA ARG A 174 -5.24 -5.12 -2.60
C ARG A 174 -5.92 -6.36 -2.00
N LYS A 175 -6.96 -6.92 -2.63
CA LYS A 175 -7.63 -8.14 -2.15
C LYS A 175 -6.91 -9.41 -2.59
N ALA A 176 -6.11 -9.33 -3.64
CA ALA A 176 -5.28 -10.42 -4.14
C ALA A 176 -3.85 -10.39 -3.55
N LEU A 177 -3.55 -9.46 -2.64
CA LEU A 177 -2.29 -9.49 -1.90
C LEU A 177 -2.29 -10.67 -0.91
N PRO A 178 -1.16 -11.40 -0.77
CA PRO A 178 -1.06 -12.51 0.16
C PRO A 178 -1.30 -12.04 1.59
N ASP A 179 -2.04 -12.84 2.36
CA ASP A 179 -2.12 -12.66 3.80
C ASP A 179 -0.80 -13.12 4.43
N VAL A 180 -0.39 -12.39 5.47
CA VAL A 180 0.81 -12.73 6.24
C VAL A 180 0.39 -12.98 7.66
N ASP A 181 0.69 -14.15 8.20
CA ASP A 181 0.52 -14.41 9.63
C ASP A 181 1.61 -13.67 10.42
N GLY A 182 1.27 -13.28 11.65
CA GLY A 182 1.99 -12.28 12.46
C GLY A 182 3.37 -12.67 13.00
N ALA A 183 4.32 -13.02 12.13
CA ALA A 183 5.74 -13.11 12.43
C ALA A 183 6.55 -13.18 11.13
N VAL A 184 6.98 -12.03 10.57
CA VAL A 184 7.85 -11.96 9.36
C VAL A 184 7.59 -13.15 8.41
N VAL A 185 6.36 -13.26 7.90
CA VAL A 185 6.02 -14.36 7.00
C VAL A 185 6.27 -13.87 5.58
N GLN A 186 7.31 -14.43 4.97
CA GLN A 186 7.53 -14.45 3.54
C GLN A 186 6.38 -15.24 2.92
N ALA A 187 5.28 -14.57 2.56
CA ALA A 187 4.17 -15.20 1.83
C ALA A 187 4.24 -14.80 0.36
N VAL A 188 4.54 -15.78 -0.49
CA VAL A 188 4.62 -15.63 -1.95
C VAL A 188 3.25 -15.95 -2.53
N TYR A 189 2.63 -14.97 -3.18
CA TYR A 189 1.41 -15.18 -3.98
C TYR A 189 1.79 -15.22 -5.46
N GLU A 190 1.54 -16.37 -6.08
CA GLU A 190 1.60 -16.55 -7.54
C GLU A 190 0.15 -16.62 -8.05
N ALA A 191 -0.21 -15.76 -9.00
CA ALA A 191 -1.57 -15.76 -9.55
C ALA A 191 -1.80 -17.00 -10.46
N PRO A 192 -3.03 -17.56 -10.49
CA PRO A 192 -3.37 -18.68 -11.37
C PRO A 192 -3.35 -18.33 -12.86
#